data_AF-A0A4P7ZZE1-F1
#
_entry.id   AF-A0A4P7ZZE1-F1
#
_cell.length_a   1.000
_cell.length_b   1.000
_cell.length_c   1.000
_cell.angle_alpha   90.00
_cell.angle_beta   90.00
_cell.angle_gamma   90.00
#
_symmetry.space_group_name_H-M   'P 1'
#
loop_
_entity.id
_entity.type
_entity.pdbx_description
1 polymer ?
#
loop_
_entity_poly.entity_id
_entity_poly.type
_entity_poly.pdbx_seq_one_letter_code
_entity_poly.pdbx_strand_id
1 'polypeptide(L)'
;MRYGGVGVLAAAIHAAVLLLGEWLQGPLPLVNLLGFLLASLWGYLAHALFTFREHTGGAPFPRRWLLIQTSLNVLVSLLLPGWLGIWARRMAGTLVMVFTPTAINYVLWSLAARHSRSRRQRALAPEPVRFHADDLGLHPAVNTTILRLHGAGALDSASVLVTAPAAEAAAQACASRPGLELVLHLCLSEGLPAADPAQIPDLLDQQGRLAMGFGRLLLAGCWPPRSPQRRRLERQLALEIRAQLQRFQVLFPGRPLQLDGHQHVHLLPVVWQQLWRLPEALQPVWVRSLREPWPWRGIPLLRWRQALRELGPIKWALLRILNVGRAAELARRGVATNRGFCGVLFTGQIDGSVIRAAQRLLQPTGGLVLAHPAEGWAAGPDALQAYPLSRRFYASPWRSLEAEALMRRTR
;
A
#
# COMPACT_ATOMS: atom_id res chain seq x y z
N MET A 1 5.57 2.30 34.47
CA MET A 1 5.80 3.51 35.31
C MET A 1 7.10 4.25 34.98
N ARG A 2 8.23 3.58 34.69
CA ARG A 2 9.55 4.23 34.48
C ARG A 2 9.64 5.20 33.28
N TYR A 3 9.03 4.88 32.14
CA TYR A 3 9.05 5.74 30.94
C TYR A 3 8.23 7.04 31.08
N GLY A 4 7.10 6.99 31.79
CA GLY A 4 6.23 8.16 31.99
C GLY A 4 6.87 9.22 32.87
N GLY A 5 7.61 8.81 33.91
CA GLY A 5 8.30 9.74 34.81
C GLY A 5 9.41 10.55 34.14
N VAL A 6 10.15 9.95 33.20
CA VAL A 6 11.20 10.65 32.44
C VAL A 6 10.61 11.75 31.56
N GLY A 7 9.47 11.49 30.92
CA GLY A 7 8.77 12.48 30.09
C GLY A 7 8.19 13.65 30.88
N VAL A 8 7.60 13.38 32.05
CA VAL A 8 7.05 14.43 32.95
C VAL A 8 8.17 15.36 33.42
N LEU A 9 9.32 14.81 33.80
CA LEU A 9 10.44 15.62 34.27
C LEU A 9 11.11 16.42 33.13
N ALA A 10 11.21 15.86 31.93
CA ALA A 10 11.67 16.61 30.76
C ALA A 10 10.74 17.79 30.42
N ALA A 11 9.42 17.61 30.51
CA ALA A 11 8.44 18.69 30.34
C ALA A 11 8.56 19.76 31.43
N ALA A 12 8.80 19.35 32.69
CA ALA A 12 9.03 20.28 33.80
C ALA A 12 10.32 21.11 33.61
N ILE A 13 11.41 20.49 33.13
CA ILE A 13 12.66 21.20 32.81
C ILE A 13 12.41 22.25 31.70
N HIS A 14 11.70 21.88 30.64
CA HIS A 14 11.39 22.80 29.55
C HIS A 14 10.52 23.97 30.06
N ALA A 15 9.48 23.68 30.83
CA ALA A 15 8.62 24.71 31.42
C ALA A 15 9.37 25.66 32.36
N ALA A 16 10.27 25.13 33.20
CA ALA A 16 11.08 25.93 34.11
C ALA A 16 12.00 26.91 33.35
N VAL A 17 12.62 26.46 32.25
CA VAL A 17 13.47 27.32 31.40
C VAL A 17 12.64 28.42 30.72
N LEU A 18 11.42 28.12 30.28
CA LEU A 18 10.52 29.13 29.70
C LEU A 18 10.13 30.20 30.72
N LEU A 19 9.74 29.79 31.93
CA LEU A 19 9.37 30.71 33.01
C LEU A 19 10.57 31.57 33.46
N LEU A 20 11.75 30.96 33.57
CA LEU A 20 12.98 31.68 33.92
C LEU A 20 13.39 32.67 32.82
N GLY A 21 13.29 32.28 31.55
CA GLY A 21 13.60 33.18 30.44
C GLY A 21 12.61 34.34 30.30
N GLU A 22 11.34 34.14 30.67
CA GLU A 22 10.37 35.24 30.78
C GLU A 22 10.75 36.23 31.89
N TRP A 23 11.13 35.72 33.06
CA TRP A 23 11.62 36.55 34.18
C TRP A 23 12.88 37.34 33.81
N LEU A 24 13.79 36.74 33.03
CA LEU A 24 15.02 37.36 32.52
C LEU A 24 14.82 38.20 31.24
N GLN A 25 13.59 38.35 30.76
CA GLN A 25 13.26 39.06 29.51
C GLN A 25 14.01 38.55 28.27
N GLY A 26 14.33 37.26 28.23
CA GLY A 26 15.02 36.62 27.12
C GLY A 26 14.14 36.52 25.87
N PRO A 27 14.74 36.52 24.66
CA PRO A 27 14.00 36.32 23.42
C PRO A 27 13.37 34.92 23.39
N LEU A 28 12.04 34.89 23.38
CA LEU A 28 11.23 33.66 23.53
C LEU A 28 11.63 32.51 22.59
N PRO A 29 12.00 32.72 21.31
CA PRO A 29 12.51 31.65 20.45
C PRO A 29 13.79 30.98 20.95
N LEU A 30 14.73 31.76 21.51
CA LEU A 30 15.99 31.23 22.03
C LEU A 30 15.78 30.54 23.38
N VAL A 31 14.91 31.09 24.24
CA VAL A 31 14.53 30.46 25.51
C VAL A 31 13.81 29.14 25.27
N ASN A 32 12.90 29.08 24.29
CA ASN A 32 12.19 27.86 23.92
C ASN A 32 13.14 26.79 23.34
N LEU A 33 14.10 27.20 22.51
CA LEU A 33 15.15 26.31 22.01
C LEU A 33 16.01 25.76 23.15
N LEU A 34 16.45 26.61 24.07
CA LEU A 34 17.26 26.22 25.22
C LEU A 34 16.50 25.22 26.13
N GLY A 35 15.22 25.51 26.40
CA GLY A 35 14.35 24.62 27.17
C GLY A 35 14.22 23.24 26.52
N PHE A 36 14.03 23.19 25.20
CA PHE A 36 14.00 21.94 24.45
C PHE A 36 15.34 21.18 24.50
N LEU A 37 16.47 21.87 24.33
CA LEU A 37 17.80 21.24 24.34
C LEU A 37 18.13 20.63 25.70
N LEU A 38 17.83 21.34 26.79
CA LEU A 38 18.03 20.86 28.16
C LEU A 38 17.09 19.69 28.51
N ALA A 39 15.82 19.77 28.12
CA ALA A 39 14.87 18.68 28.27
C ALA A 39 15.29 17.44 27.46
N SER A 40 15.85 17.63 26.26
CA SER A 40 16.35 16.55 25.41
C SER A 40 17.62 15.91 25.95
N LEU A 41 18.54 16.71 26.50
CA LEU A 41 19.75 16.20 27.16
C LEU A 41 19.39 15.36 28.38
N TRP A 42 18.46 15.84 29.21
CA TRP A 42 17.91 15.07 30.33
C TRP A 42 17.26 13.77 29.86
N GLY A 43 16.38 13.85 28.85
CA GLY A 43 15.73 12.66 28.28
C GLY A 43 16.74 11.63 27.77
N TYR A 44 17.81 12.07 27.11
CA TYR A 44 18.87 11.18 26.63
C TYR A 44 19.64 10.52 27.77
N LEU A 45 20.11 11.29 28.76
CA LEU A 45 20.85 10.78 29.91
C LEU A 45 20.00 9.84 30.77
N ALA A 46 18.76 10.23 31.08
CA ALA A 46 17.84 9.42 31.86
C ALA A 46 17.47 8.13 31.13
N HIS A 47 17.25 8.19 29.81
CA HIS A 47 16.99 6.96 29.06
C HIS A 47 18.22 6.06 29.00
N ALA A 48 19.42 6.62 28.79
CA ALA A 48 20.69 5.89 28.75
C ALA A 48 21.00 5.18 30.08
N LEU A 49 20.71 5.83 31.21
CA LEU A 49 20.98 5.29 32.54
C LEU A 49 19.91 4.30 33.02
N PHE A 50 18.63 4.51 32.70
CA PHE A 50 17.52 3.78 33.35
C PHE A 50 16.68 2.88 32.43
N THR A 51 16.82 2.96 31.09
CA THR A 51 15.89 2.24 30.18
C THR A 51 16.51 1.56 28.95
N PHE A 52 17.71 1.96 28.50
CA PHE A 52 18.21 1.51 27.19
C PHE A 52 18.71 0.05 27.13
N ARG A 53 19.10 -0.57 28.27
CA ARG A 53 19.68 -1.93 28.29
C ARG A 53 18.65 -3.05 28.05
N GLU A 54 17.39 -2.89 28.46
CA GLU A 54 16.42 -4.00 28.43
C GLU A 54 15.60 -4.12 27.12
N HIS A 55 15.49 -3.04 26.33
CA HIS A 55 14.59 -3.03 25.16
C HIS A 55 15.26 -3.02 23.79
N THR A 56 16.54 -2.61 23.71
CA THR A 56 17.23 -2.44 22.43
C THR A 56 18.17 -3.59 22.07
N GLY A 57 18.51 -4.46 23.03
CA GLY A 57 19.41 -5.59 22.81
C GLY A 57 20.81 -5.16 22.30
N GLY A 58 21.25 -3.94 22.63
CA GLY A 58 22.58 -3.44 22.27
C GLY A 58 22.79 -3.07 20.79
N ALA A 59 21.77 -3.14 19.94
CA ALA A 59 21.92 -2.71 18.55
C ALA A 59 22.02 -1.17 18.46
N PRO A 60 23.00 -0.59 17.73
CA PRO A 60 23.11 0.85 17.57
C PRO A 60 21.82 1.38 16.94
N PHE A 61 21.12 2.22 17.70
CA PHE A 61 19.90 2.90 17.26
C PHE A 61 20.18 3.63 15.92
N PRO A 62 19.26 3.64 14.94
CA PRO A 62 19.60 4.19 13.63
C PRO A 62 19.79 5.70 13.75
N ARG A 63 21.06 6.16 13.73
CA ARG A 63 21.49 7.56 13.87
C ARG A 63 20.65 8.56 13.07
N ARG A 64 20.15 8.13 11.90
CA ARG A 64 19.22 8.89 11.04
C ARG A 64 17.92 9.33 11.72
N TRP A 65 17.30 8.51 12.58
CA TRP A 65 16.03 8.87 13.23
C TRP A 65 16.24 9.91 14.32
N LEU A 66 17.34 9.80 15.05
CA LEU A 66 17.75 10.79 16.05
C LEU A 66 18.06 12.13 15.37
N LEU A 67 18.81 12.11 14.25
CA LEU A 67 19.09 13.33 13.48
C LEU A 67 17.81 14.00 12.97
N ILE A 68 16.90 13.23 12.36
CA ILE A 68 15.60 13.77 11.87
C ILE A 68 14.79 14.38 13.02
N GLN A 69 14.71 13.69 14.16
CA GLN A 69 13.99 14.16 15.34
C GLN A 69 14.58 15.47 15.86
N THR A 70 15.89 15.52 16.06
CA THR A 70 16.58 16.71 16.58
C THR A 70 16.43 17.88 15.62
N SER A 71 16.64 17.68 14.32
CA SER A 71 16.47 18.75 13.31
C SER A 71 15.05 19.30 13.29
N LEU A 72 14.03 18.43 13.32
CA LEU A 72 12.64 18.87 13.30
C LEU A 72 12.26 19.63 14.57
N ASN A 73 12.70 19.17 15.74
CA ASN A 73 12.39 19.86 16.99
C ASN A 73 13.15 21.18 17.16
N VAL A 74 14.40 21.29 16.68
CA VAL A 74 15.12 22.58 16.66
C VAL A 74 14.36 23.59 15.80
N LEU A 75 13.94 23.17 14.60
CA LEU A 75 13.15 24.01 13.69
C LEU A 75 11.84 24.45 14.33
N VAL A 76 11.09 23.51 14.91
CA VAL A 76 9.80 23.79 15.56
C VAL A 76 10.00 24.68 16.79
N SER A 77 10.99 24.43 17.64
CA SER A 77 11.25 25.26 18.82
C SER A 77 11.61 26.71 18.47
N LEU A 78 12.26 26.95 17.33
CA LEU A 78 12.56 28.30 16.84
C LEU A 78 11.35 29.01 16.23
N LEU A 79 10.52 28.29 15.45
CA LEU A 79 9.43 28.90 14.67
C LEU A 79 8.09 28.97 15.40
N LEU A 80 7.80 28.00 16.26
CA LEU A 80 6.52 27.86 16.95
C LEU A 80 6.12 29.09 17.80
N PRO A 81 7.03 29.76 18.53
CA PRO A 81 6.67 30.96 19.28
C PRO A 81 6.19 32.10 18.38
N GLY A 82 6.80 32.26 17.21
CA GLY A 82 6.38 33.26 16.21
C GLY A 82 5.02 32.93 15.61
N TRP A 83 4.76 31.65 15.33
CA TRP A 83 3.47 31.18 14.81
C TRP A 83 2.32 31.36 15.82
N LEU A 84 2.59 31.14 17.12
CA LEU A 84 1.61 31.34 18.20
C LEU A 84 1.30 32.82 18.47
N GLY A 85 2.19 33.73 18.07
CA GLY A 85 2.01 35.17 18.25
C GLY A 85 1.73 35.56 19.70
N ILE A 86 0.65 36.31 19.92
CA ILE A 86 0.24 36.81 21.25
C ILE A 86 -0.05 35.66 22.24
N TRP A 87 -0.44 34.49 21.74
CA TRP A 87 -0.74 33.32 22.59
C TRP A 87 0.51 32.67 23.17
N ALA A 88 1.69 32.93 22.61
CA ALA A 88 2.94 32.28 23.02
C ALA A 88 3.31 32.55 24.49
N ARG A 89 2.96 33.74 25.01
CA ARG A 89 3.22 34.15 26.41
C ARG A 89 2.06 33.83 27.37
N ARG A 90 1.02 33.15 26.89
CA ARG A 90 -0.08 32.67 27.74
C ARG A 90 0.20 31.23 28.17
N MET A 91 -0.42 30.80 29.25
CA MET A 91 -0.31 29.41 29.75
C MET A 91 -0.57 28.37 28.64
N ALA A 92 -1.56 28.62 27.76
CA ALA A 92 -1.84 27.77 26.61
C ALA A 92 -0.67 27.68 25.61
N GLY A 93 0.01 28.80 25.33
CA GLY A 93 1.20 28.83 24.47
C GLY A 93 2.37 28.07 25.09
N THR A 94 2.63 28.25 26.38
CA THR A 94 3.66 27.49 27.12
C THR A 94 3.40 25.99 27.05
N LEU A 95 2.15 25.55 27.26
CA LEU A 95 1.78 24.14 27.12
C LEU A 95 2.03 23.62 25.70
N VAL A 96 1.61 24.37 24.68
CA VAL A 96 1.85 23.99 23.27
C VAL A 96 3.36 23.89 22.99
N MET A 97 4.18 24.84 23.43
CA MET A 97 5.63 24.81 23.23
C MET A 97 6.32 23.63 23.93
N VAL A 98 5.88 23.27 25.15
CA VAL A 98 6.44 22.15 25.92
C VAL A 98 6.02 20.79 25.35
N PHE A 99 4.77 20.63 24.96
CA PHE A 99 4.25 19.33 24.51
C PHE A 99 4.48 19.05 23.03
N THR A 100 4.69 20.06 22.18
CA THR A 100 4.87 19.85 20.73
C THR A 100 6.12 19.01 20.40
N PRO A 101 7.33 19.30 20.95
CA PRO A 101 8.50 18.44 20.73
C PRO A 101 8.29 17.00 21.24
N THR A 102 7.55 16.84 22.34
CA THR A 102 7.19 15.53 22.90
C THR A 102 6.26 14.75 21.98
N ALA A 103 5.26 15.40 21.39
CA ALA A 103 4.36 14.79 20.41
C ALA A 103 5.11 14.39 19.12
N ILE A 104 6.00 15.26 18.62
CA ILE A 104 6.87 14.98 17.47
C ILE A 104 7.75 13.75 17.76
N ASN A 105 8.37 13.72 18.94
CA ASN A 105 9.15 12.58 19.39
C ASN A 105 8.29 11.32 19.33
N TYR A 106 7.14 11.28 20.01
CA TYR A 106 6.27 10.11 20.04
C TYR A 106 5.91 9.59 18.63
N VAL A 107 5.56 10.48 17.71
CA VAL A 107 5.26 10.11 16.32
C VAL A 107 6.47 9.49 15.63
N LEU A 108 7.64 10.14 15.68
CA LEU A 108 8.88 9.65 15.06
C LEU A 108 9.34 8.33 15.68
N TRP A 109 9.27 8.19 17.00
CA TRP A 109 9.58 6.95 17.71
C TRP A 109 8.61 5.83 17.33
N SER A 110 7.32 6.11 17.18
CA SER A 110 6.33 5.13 16.71
C SER A 110 6.63 4.66 15.27
N LEU A 111 7.09 5.58 14.40
CA LEU A 111 7.51 5.26 13.02
C LEU A 111 8.79 4.42 13.02
N ALA A 112 9.78 4.80 13.83
CA ALA A 112 11.04 4.08 13.98
C ALA A 112 10.82 2.65 14.53
N ALA A 113 9.96 2.51 15.55
CA ALA A 113 9.60 1.21 16.12
C ALA A 113 8.90 0.30 15.11
N ARG A 114 7.95 0.84 14.31
CA ARG A 114 7.32 0.10 13.19
C ARG A 114 8.35 -0.35 12.16
N HIS A 115 9.33 0.50 11.84
CA HIS A 115 10.41 0.15 10.92
C HIS A 115 11.33 -0.96 11.49
N SER A 116 11.64 -0.91 12.79
CA SER A 116 12.47 -1.91 13.48
C SER A 116 11.75 -3.25 13.65
N ARG A 117 10.47 -3.26 14.04
CA ARG A 117 9.64 -4.48 14.09
C ARG A 117 9.49 -5.12 12.71
N SER A 118 9.34 -4.30 11.67
CA SER A 118 9.35 -4.81 10.29
C SER A 118 10.69 -5.47 9.95
N ARG A 119 11.83 -4.94 10.38
CA ARG A 119 13.15 -5.60 10.25
C ARG A 119 13.26 -6.91 11.04
N ARG A 120 12.71 -6.97 12.26
CA ARG A 120 12.75 -8.19 13.08
C ARG A 120 11.87 -9.31 12.52
N GLN A 121 10.68 -8.98 12.00
CA GLN A 121 9.83 -9.93 11.28
C GLN A 121 10.45 -10.40 9.94
N ARG A 122 11.36 -9.61 9.36
CA ARG A 122 12.15 -9.96 8.16
C ARG A 122 13.35 -10.88 8.42
N ALA A 123 13.60 -11.27 9.68
CA ALA A 123 14.66 -12.21 10.03
C ALA A 123 14.24 -13.70 9.90
N LEU A 124 12.99 -13.97 9.51
CA LEU A 124 12.57 -15.28 9.00
C LEU A 124 13.13 -15.48 7.60
N ALA A 125 13.46 -16.72 7.23
CA ALA A 125 14.12 -17.09 5.97
C ALA A 125 13.64 -16.27 4.76
N PRO A 126 14.57 -15.81 3.89
CA PRO A 126 14.21 -14.97 2.75
C PRO A 126 13.26 -15.73 1.82
N GLU A 127 12.04 -15.20 1.64
CA GLU A 127 11.16 -15.68 0.57
C GLU A 127 11.72 -15.22 -0.78
N PRO A 128 11.57 -16.00 -1.85
CA PRO A 128 11.98 -15.57 -3.18
C PRO A 128 11.18 -14.35 -3.63
N VAL A 129 11.79 -13.53 -4.48
CA VAL A 129 11.08 -12.49 -5.22
C VAL A 129 10.30 -13.18 -6.33
N ARG A 130 8.97 -13.09 -6.26
CA ARG A 130 8.03 -13.62 -7.25
C ARG A 130 7.60 -12.54 -8.23
N PHE A 131 7.35 -12.93 -9.47
CA PHE A 131 6.87 -12.08 -10.54
C PHE A 131 5.44 -12.45 -10.90
N HIS A 132 4.61 -11.43 -11.04
CA HIS A 132 3.17 -11.55 -11.21
C HIS A 132 2.68 -10.74 -12.40
N ALA A 133 1.81 -11.33 -13.20
CA ALA A 133 1.13 -10.64 -14.30
C ALA A 133 -0.36 -10.42 -14.01
N ASP A 134 -0.81 -9.16 -14.10
CA ASP A 134 -2.25 -8.85 -14.04
C ASP A 134 -2.92 -8.97 -15.43
N ASP A 135 -4.25 -9.09 -15.41
CA ASP A 135 -5.17 -9.08 -16.56
C ASP A 135 -5.21 -10.37 -17.42
N LEU A 136 -4.86 -11.54 -16.86
CA LEU A 136 -5.10 -12.81 -17.54
C LEU A 136 -6.60 -12.99 -17.82
N GLY A 137 -6.95 -13.45 -19.02
CA GLY A 137 -8.34 -13.55 -19.47
C GLY A 137 -8.86 -12.30 -20.21
N LEU A 138 -8.13 -11.18 -20.17
CA LEU A 138 -8.57 -9.94 -20.84
C LEU A 138 -8.69 -10.10 -22.36
N HIS A 139 -7.68 -10.68 -22.99
CA HIS A 139 -7.58 -10.81 -24.44
C HIS A 139 -6.68 -12.00 -24.83
N PRO A 140 -6.89 -12.69 -25.97
CA PRO A 140 -6.06 -13.83 -26.37
C PRO A 140 -4.55 -13.53 -26.39
N ALA A 141 -4.15 -12.36 -26.91
CA ALA A 141 -2.75 -11.96 -26.92
C ALA A 141 -2.14 -11.74 -25.51
N VAL A 142 -2.95 -11.30 -24.52
CA VAL A 142 -2.52 -11.26 -23.10
C VAL A 142 -2.27 -12.66 -22.60
N ASN A 143 -3.24 -13.56 -22.82
CA ASN A 143 -3.15 -14.96 -22.39
C ASN A 143 -1.88 -15.61 -22.97
N THR A 144 -1.68 -15.51 -24.28
CA THR A 144 -0.51 -16.07 -24.96
C THR A 144 0.79 -15.53 -24.38
N THR A 145 0.88 -14.23 -24.14
CA THR A 145 2.10 -13.61 -23.60
C THR A 145 2.39 -14.07 -22.17
N ILE A 146 1.38 -14.03 -21.28
CA ILE A 146 1.52 -14.46 -19.88
C ILE A 146 1.92 -15.94 -19.81
N LEU A 147 1.24 -16.81 -20.58
CA LEU A 147 1.50 -18.25 -20.57
C LEU A 147 2.87 -18.59 -21.14
N ARG A 148 3.33 -17.87 -22.17
CA ARG A 148 4.68 -18.02 -22.72
C ARG A 148 5.74 -17.60 -21.71
N LEU A 149 5.54 -16.46 -21.03
CA LEU A 149 6.45 -15.97 -19.99
C LEU A 149 6.51 -16.95 -18.80
N HIS A 150 5.38 -17.51 -18.38
CA HIS A 150 5.36 -18.55 -17.36
C HIS A 150 6.14 -19.80 -17.81
N GLY A 151 5.90 -20.29 -19.03
CA GLY A 151 6.62 -21.45 -19.59
C GLY A 151 8.13 -21.25 -19.68
N ALA A 152 8.60 -20.01 -19.80
CA ALA A 152 10.01 -19.65 -19.78
C ALA A 152 10.58 -19.39 -18.37
N GLY A 153 9.80 -19.56 -17.30
CA GLY A 153 10.20 -19.28 -15.92
C GLY A 153 10.27 -17.78 -15.57
N ALA A 154 9.70 -16.90 -16.41
CA ALA A 154 9.75 -15.46 -16.21
C ALA A 154 8.66 -14.94 -15.26
N LEU A 155 7.57 -15.70 -15.10
CA LEU A 155 6.43 -15.41 -14.24
C LEU A 155 6.10 -16.60 -13.35
N ASP A 156 5.82 -16.30 -12.07
CA ASP A 156 5.42 -17.30 -11.07
C ASP A 156 3.88 -17.37 -10.92
N SER A 157 3.21 -16.26 -11.18
CA SER A 157 1.77 -16.10 -10.88
C SER A 157 1.08 -15.14 -11.84
N ALA A 158 -0.25 -15.27 -11.95
CA ALA A 158 -1.08 -14.36 -12.73
C ALA A 158 -2.47 -14.14 -12.10
N SER A 159 -3.03 -12.95 -12.26
CA SER A 159 -4.38 -12.62 -11.79
C SER A 159 -5.37 -12.61 -12.95
N VAL A 160 -6.54 -13.21 -12.74
CA VAL A 160 -7.53 -13.52 -13.78
C VAL A 160 -8.76 -12.64 -13.65
N LEU A 161 -9.12 -11.97 -14.75
CA LEU A 161 -10.42 -11.32 -14.93
C LEU A 161 -11.45 -12.38 -15.38
N VAL A 162 -12.24 -12.90 -14.45
CA VAL A 162 -13.10 -14.07 -14.68
C VAL A 162 -14.33 -13.82 -15.55
N THR A 163 -14.68 -12.56 -15.79
CA THR A 163 -15.76 -12.13 -16.70
C THR A 163 -15.22 -11.53 -18.00
N ALA A 164 -13.91 -11.62 -18.23
CA ALA A 164 -13.29 -11.09 -19.44
C ALA A 164 -13.45 -12.05 -20.64
N PRO A 165 -13.45 -11.52 -21.89
CA PRO A 165 -13.82 -12.30 -23.07
C PRO A 165 -12.93 -13.52 -23.35
N ALA A 166 -11.71 -13.55 -22.82
CA ALA A 166 -10.77 -14.66 -23.02
C ALA A 166 -10.52 -15.45 -21.72
N ALA A 167 -11.39 -15.33 -20.71
CA ALA A 167 -11.25 -16.02 -19.43
C ALA A 167 -11.36 -17.54 -19.57
N GLU A 168 -12.30 -18.04 -20.36
CA GLU A 168 -12.50 -19.47 -20.63
C GLU A 168 -11.30 -20.06 -21.38
N ALA A 169 -10.78 -19.34 -22.38
CA ALA A 169 -9.58 -19.75 -23.10
C ALA A 169 -8.35 -19.76 -22.17
N ALA A 170 -8.23 -18.79 -21.25
CA ALA A 170 -7.19 -18.80 -20.22
C ALA A 170 -7.33 -20.01 -19.30
N ALA A 171 -8.55 -20.35 -18.87
CA ALA A 171 -8.84 -21.48 -18.02
C ALA A 171 -8.43 -22.82 -18.66
N GLN A 172 -8.84 -23.05 -19.91
CA GLN A 172 -8.45 -24.23 -20.68
C GLN A 172 -6.93 -24.36 -20.79
N ALA A 173 -6.23 -23.26 -21.09
CA ALA A 173 -4.77 -23.28 -21.21
C ALA A 173 -4.07 -23.47 -19.85
N CYS A 174 -4.63 -22.98 -18.74
CA CYS A 174 -4.04 -23.14 -17.41
C CYS A 174 -4.27 -24.54 -16.80
N ALA A 175 -5.21 -25.32 -17.34
CA ALA A 175 -5.50 -26.68 -16.84
C ALA A 175 -4.26 -27.59 -16.89
N SER A 176 -3.43 -27.47 -17.93
CA SER A 176 -2.17 -28.20 -18.08
C SER A 176 -0.95 -27.53 -17.42
N ARG A 177 -1.16 -26.49 -16.61
CA ARG A 177 -0.09 -25.67 -15.99
C ARG A 177 -0.30 -25.51 -14.49
N PRO A 178 -0.19 -26.59 -13.70
CA PRO A 178 -0.39 -26.54 -12.24
C PRO A 178 0.63 -25.63 -11.53
N GLY A 179 1.81 -25.42 -12.11
CA GLY A 179 2.85 -24.55 -11.57
C GLY A 179 2.57 -23.05 -11.66
N LEU A 180 1.60 -22.61 -12.48
CA LEU A 180 1.18 -21.21 -12.51
C LEU A 180 0.23 -20.95 -11.35
N GLU A 181 0.65 -20.11 -10.41
CA GLU A 181 -0.21 -19.67 -9.31
C GLU A 181 -1.26 -18.67 -9.85
N LEU A 182 -2.54 -18.95 -9.60
CA LEU A 182 -3.66 -18.15 -10.10
C LEU A 182 -4.34 -17.38 -8.98
N VAL A 183 -4.70 -16.13 -9.28
CA VAL A 183 -5.34 -15.19 -8.35
C VAL A 183 -6.59 -14.63 -9.02
N LEU A 184 -7.70 -14.48 -8.30
CA LEU A 184 -8.85 -13.73 -8.79
C LEU A 184 -8.50 -12.23 -8.85
N HIS A 185 -8.58 -11.64 -10.04
CA HIS A 185 -8.45 -10.20 -10.25
C HIS A 185 -9.82 -9.53 -10.11
N LEU A 186 -10.24 -9.23 -8.88
CA LEU A 186 -11.57 -8.68 -8.62
C LEU A 186 -11.78 -7.36 -9.38
N CYS A 187 -12.71 -7.36 -10.34
CA CYS A 187 -13.01 -6.17 -11.14
C CYS A 187 -14.40 -5.63 -10.79
N LEU A 188 -14.49 -4.33 -10.50
CA LEU A 188 -15.77 -3.66 -10.23
C LEU A 188 -15.98 -2.44 -11.13
N SER A 189 -14.99 -2.11 -11.97
CA SER A 189 -14.91 -0.83 -12.68
C SER A 189 -15.25 -0.89 -14.15
N GLU A 190 -15.23 -2.09 -14.73
CA GLU A 190 -15.49 -2.35 -16.14
C GLU A 190 -15.78 -3.84 -16.36
N GLY A 191 -16.20 -4.18 -17.58
CA GLY A 191 -16.59 -5.53 -17.95
C GLY A 191 -18.05 -5.83 -17.61
N LEU A 192 -18.50 -7.02 -18.01
CA LEU A 192 -19.80 -7.53 -17.63
C LEU A 192 -19.74 -8.06 -16.18
N PRO A 193 -20.83 -7.94 -15.41
CA PRO A 193 -20.90 -8.52 -14.08
C PRO A 193 -20.95 -10.04 -14.13
N ALA A 194 -20.53 -10.68 -13.04
CA ALA A 194 -20.75 -12.11 -12.83
C ALA A 194 -22.12 -12.40 -12.20
N ALA A 195 -22.63 -11.48 -11.37
CA ALA A 195 -23.96 -11.60 -10.79
C ALA A 195 -25.05 -11.22 -11.79
N ASP A 196 -26.29 -11.63 -11.48
CA ASP A 196 -27.47 -11.20 -12.24
C ASP A 196 -27.58 -9.66 -12.22
N PRO A 197 -27.53 -8.98 -13.39
CA PRO A 197 -27.63 -7.53 -13.49
C PRO A 197 -28.85 -6.94 -12.78
N ALA A 198 -29.97 -7.66 -12.72
CA ALA A 198 -31.19 -7.22 -12.05
C ALA A 198 -31.02 -7.05 -10.53
N GLN A 199 -30.06 -7.76 -9.93
CA GLN A 199 -29.80 -7.73 -8.49
C GLN A 199 -28.76 -6.67 -8.10
N ILE A 200 -28.00 -6.14 -9.05
CA ILE A 200 -26.89 -5.20 -8.81
C ILE A 200 -26.96 -3.89 -9.62
N PRO A 201 -28.13 -3.27 -9.80
CA PRO A 201 -28.28 -2.15 -10.73
C PRO A 201 -27.43 -0.91 -10.38
N ASP A 202 -27.05 -0.71 -9.12
CA ASP A 202 -26.21 0.43 -8.71
C ASP A 202 -24.72 0.23 -9.02
N LEU A 203 -24.32 -1.00 -9.39
CA LEU A 203 -22.95 -1.28 -9.82
C LEU A 203 -22.76 -1.04 -11.33
N LEU A 204 -23.84 -0.87 -12.08
CA LEU A 204 -23.84 -0.92 -13.53
C LEU A 204 -23.98 0.46 -14.19
N ASP A 205 -23.46 0.59 -15.41
CA ASP A 205 -23.79 1.69 -16.32
C ASP A 205 -25.05 1.38 -17.15
N GLN A 206 -25.40 2.29 -18.05
CA GLN A 206 -26.57 2.16 -18.93
C GLN A 206 -26.44 1.01 -19.93
N GLN A 207 -25.23 0.49 -20.15
CA GLN A 207 -24.94 -0.65 -21.02
C GLN A 207 -24.85 -1.96 -20.23
N GLY A 208 -25.20 -1.95 -18.94
CA GLY A 208 -25.17 -3.14 -18.07
C GLY A 208 -23.76 -3.58 -17.67
N ARG A 209 -22.76 -2.70 -17.79
CA ARG A 209 -21.35 -3.00 -17.46
C ARG A 209 -21.03 -2.47 -16.09
N LEU A 210 -20.11 -3.12 -15.39
CA LEU A 210 -19.61 -2.65 -14.10
C LEU A 210 -19.00 -1.25 -14.24
N ALA A 211 -19.37 -0.33 -13.34
CA ALA A 211 -19.02 1.08 -13.42
C ALA A 211 -18.57 1.67 -12.07
N MET A 212 -18.12 0.80 -11.16
CA MET A 212 -17.65 1.15 -9.82
C MET A 212 -16.12 1.18 -9.78
N GLY A 213 -15.56 2.20 -10.43
CA GLY A 213 -14.14 2.53 -10.36
C GLY A 213 -13.66 2.92 -8.95
N PHE A 214 -12.34 2.92 -8.75
CA PHE A 214 -11.70 3.21 -7.47
C PHE A 214 -12.22 4.51 -6.81
N GLY A 215 -12.34 5.60 -7.57
CA GLY A 215 -12.81 6.89 -7.05
C GLY A 215 -14.25 6.87 -6.54
N ARG A 216 -15.17 6.23 -7.29
CA ARG A 216 -16.58 6.07 -6.88
C ARG A 216 -16.70 5.24 -5.61
N LEU A 217 -15.98 4.12 -5.53
CA LEU A 217 -15.95 3.26 -4.35
C LEU A 217 -15.33 3.96 -3.13
N LEU A 218 -14.29 4.78 -3.34
CA LEU A 218 -13.68 5.59 -2.28
C LEU A 218 -14.69 6.59 -1.71
N LEU A 219 -15.40 7.32 -2.58
CA LEU A 219 -16.45 8.27 -2.18
C LEU A 219 -17.60 7.57 -1.48
N ALA A 220 -18.03 6.41 -1.97
CA ALA A 220 -19.07 5.61 -1.31
C ALA A 220 -18.68 5.16 0.11
N GLY A 221 -17.38 4.93 0.35
CA GLY A 221 -16.84 4.64 1.67
C GLY A 221 -17.02 5.78 2.68
N CYS A 222 -17.14 7.03 2.21
CA CYS A 222 -17.36 8.21 3.04
C CYS A 222 -18.83 8.41 3.43
N TRP A 223 -19.78 7.68 2.84
CA TRP A 223 -21.18 7.76 3.23
C TRP A 223 -21.39 7.23 4.67
N PRO A 224 -22.37 7.78 5.41
CA PRO A 224 -22.67 7.33 6.76
C PRO A 224 -22.90 5.80 6.81
N PRO A 225 -22.30 5.05 7.76
CA PRO A 225 -22.40 3.58 7.81
C PRO A 225 -23.83 3.02 7.81
N ARG A 226 -24.79 3.80 8.33
CA ARG A 226 -26.21 3.44 8.40
C ARG A 226 -27.07 4.10 7.33
N SER A 227 -26.49 4.71 6.30
CA SER A 227 -27.30 5.26 5.21
C SER A 227 -27.94 4.12 4.39
N PRO A 228 -29.21 4.24 3.97
CA PRO A 228 -29.85 3.24 3.13
C PRO A 228 -29.09 3.01 1.82
N GLN A 229 -28.57 4.08 1.22
CA GLN A 229 -27.78 4.04 -0.01
C GLN A 229 -26.51 3.20 0.14
N ARG A 230 -25.75 3.40 1.22
CA ARG A 230 -24.54 2.60 1.48
C ARG A 230 -24.87 1.14 1.72
N ARG A 231 -25.91 0.83 2.50
CA ARG A 231 -26.34 -0.56 2.73
C ARG A 231 -26.77 -1.25 1.43
N ARG A 232 -27.50 -0.54 0.57
CA ARG A 232 -27.92 -1.06 -0.75
C ARG A 232 -26.70 -1.38 -1.61
N LEU A 233 -25.73 -0.46 -1.69
CA LEU A 233 -24.48 -0.69 -2.41
C LEU A 233 -23.69 -1.87 -1.83
N GLU A 234 -23.51 -1.94 -0.52
CA GLU A 234 -22.77 -3.04 0.14
C GLU A 234 -23.38 -4.41 -0.15
N ARG A 235 -24.72 -4.52 -0.21
CA ARG A 235 -25.41 -5.76 -0.59
C ARG A 235 -25.10 -6.15 -2.04
N GLN A 236 -25.16 -5.20 -2.96
CA GLN A 236 -24.88 -5.47 -4.38
C GLN A 236 -23.41 -5.84 -4.59
N LEU A 237 -22.49 -5.15 -3.90
CA LEU A 237 -21.06 -5.51 -3.89
C LEU A 237 -20.86 -6.94 -3.39
N ALA A 238 -21.53 -7.35 -2.31
CA ALA A 238 -21.43 -8.71 -1.79
C ALA A 238 -21.92 -9.76 -2.81
N LEU A 239 -23.00 -9.47 -3.56
CA LEU A 239 -23.50 -10.34 -4.63
C LEU A 239 -22.49 -10.49 -5.76
N GLU A 240 -21.96 -9.38 -6.28
CA GLU A 240 -20.99 -9.40 -7.39
C GLU A 240 -19.67 -10.07 -7.00
N ILE A 241 -19.13 -9.73 -5.82
CA ILE A 241 -17.90 -10.34 -5.30
C ILE A 241 -18.09 -11.86 -5.14
N ARG A 242 -19.22 -12.29 -4.59
CA ARG A 242 -19.55 -13.72 -4.47
C ARG A 242 -19.62 -14.39 -5.83
N ALA A 243 -20.29 -13.77 -6.80
CA ALA A 243 -20.44 -14.32 -8.15
C ALA A 243 -19.09 -14.46 -8.86
N GLN A 244 -18.18 -13.49 -8.74
CA GLN A 244 -16.82 -13.59 -9.31
C GLN A 244 -15.98 -14.68 -8.64
N LEU A 245 -16.06 -14.84 -7.31
CA LEU A 245 -15.38 -15.92 -6.59
C LEU A 245 -15.89 -17.30 -7.03
N GLN A 246 -17.20 -17.45 -7.15
CA GLN A 246 -17.81 -18.69 -7.66
C GLN A 246 -17.42 -18.95 -9.11
N ARG A 247 -17.41 -17.91 -9.96
CA ARG A 247 -16.95 -18.03 -11.35
C ARG A 247 -15.49 -18.47 -11.43
N PHE A 248 -14.62 -17.95 -10.56
CA PHE A 248 -13.24 -18.39 -10.46
C PHE A 248 -13.14 -19.89 -10.16
N GLN A 249 -13.90 -20.39 -9.17
CA GLN A 249 -13.90 -21.82 -8.83
C GLN A 249 -14.41 -22.71 -9.98
N VAL A 250 -15.39 -22.22 -10.74
CA VAL A 250 -15.90 -22.94 -11.92
C VAL A 250 -14.85 -23.00 -13.03
N LEU A 251 -14.16 -21.88 -13.30
CA LEU A 251 -13.11 -21.83 -14.34
C LEU A 251 -11.84 -22.60 -13.93
N PHE A 252 -11.51 -22.62 -12.64
CA PHE A 252 -10.28 -23.18 -12.12
C PHE A 252 -10.55 -24.16 -10.96
N PRO A 253 -11.22 -25.29 -11.22
CA PRO A 253 -11.61 -26.23 -10.19
C PRO A 253 -10.39 -26.74 -9.42
N GLY A 254 -10.52 -26.81 -8.09
CA GLY A 254 -9.45 -27.27 -7.19
C GLY A 254 -8.30 -26.28 -6.97
N ARG A 255 -8.26 -25.13 -7.66
CA ARG A 255 -7.28 -24.08 -7.36
C ARG A 255 -7.67 -23.32 -6.08
N PRO A 256 -6.71 -22.95 -5.23
CA PRO A 256 -7.00 -22.17 -4.02
C PRO A 256 -7.57 -20.79 -4.38
N LEU A 257 -8.52 -20.32 -3.57
CA LEU A 257 -9.09 -18.98 -3.71
C LEU A 257 -8.08 -17.93 -3.23
N GLN A 258 -7.45 -17.25 -4.18
CA GLN A 258 -6.56 -16.14 -3.91
C GLN A 258 -7.15 -14.88 -4.53
N LEU A 259 -6.91 -13.70 -3.94
CA LEU A 259 -7.56 -12.47 -4.37
C LEU A 259 -6.62 -11.26 -4.43
N ASP A 260 -6.75 -10.51 -5.50
CA ASP A 260 -6.36 -9.11 -5.57
C ASP A 260 -7.49 -8.32 -6.25
N GLY A 261 -7.21 -7.13 -6.78
CA GLY A 261 -8.24 -6.30 -7.38
C GLY A 261 -7.70 -5.49 -8.55
N HIS A 262 -8.49 -5.47 -9.62
CA HIS A 262 -8.31 -4.56 -10.73
C HIS A 262 -8.40 -3.13 -10.22
N GLN A 263 -7.42 -2.30 -10.58
CA GLN A 263 -7.23 -0.95 -10.00
C GLN A 263 -7.13 -0.93 -8.46
N HIS A 264 -6.80 -2.06 -7.84
CA HIS A 264 -6.66 -2.23 -6.39
C HIS A 264 -7.94 -1.96 -5.57
N VAL A 265 -9.12 -2.14 -6.19
CA VAL A 265 -10.41 -1.90 -5.54
C VAL A 265 -10.64 -2.75 -4.28
N HIS A 266 -9.99 -3.91 -4.20
CA HIS A 266 -10.10 -4.84 -3.06
C HIS A 266 -9.66 -4.22 -1.72
N LEU A 267 -8.80 -3.21 -1.74
CA LEU A 267 -8.32 -2.54 -0.52
C LEU A 267 -9.31 -1.52 0.06
N LEU A 268 -10.28 -1.07 -0.74
CA LEU A 268 -11.23 -0.06 -0.34
C LEU A 268 -12.11 -0.60 0.80
N PRO A 269 -12.34 0.15 1.90
CA PRO A 269 -13.02 -0.38 3.07
C PRO A 269 -14.39 -0.99 2.78
N VAL A 270 -15.17 -0.37 1.88
CA VAL A 270 -16.50 -0.84 1.49
C VAL A 270 -16.47 -2.20 0.80
N VAL A 271 -15.42 -2.48 0.02
CA VAL A 271 -15.19 -3.76 -0.68
C VAL A 271 -14.57 -4.78 0.28
N TRP A 272 -13.50 -4.38 0.98
CA TRP A 272 -12.77 -5.22 1.93
C TRP A 272 -13.67 -5.85 2.98
N GLN A 273 -14.65 -5.10 3.50
CA GLN A 273 -15.59 -5.61 4.49
C GLN A 273 -16.48 -6.73 3.94
N GLN A 274 -16.82 -6.71 2.64
CA GLN A 274 -17.66 -7.75 2.06
C GLN A 274 -16.94 -9.08 1.96
N LEU A 275 -15.62 -9.09 1.73
CA LEU A 275 -14.81 -10.33 1.68
C LEU A 275 -14.99 -11.20 2.92
N TRP A 276 -15.18 -10.57 4.08
CA TRP A 276 -15.32 -11.26 5.37
C TRP A 276 -16.77 -11.48 5.81
N ARG A 277 -17.73 -11.03 5.00
CA ARG A 277 -19.15 -11.37 5.15
C ARG A 277 -19.54 -12.58 4.29
N LEU A 278 -18.64 -13.04 3.43
CA LEU A 278 -18.84 -14.24 2.63
C LEU A 278 -18.82 -15.49 3.52
N PRO A 279 -19.52 -16.57 3.10
CA PRO A 279 -19.36 -17.89 3.69
C PRO A 279 -17.89 -18.30 3.72
N GLU A 280 -17.46 -19.01 4.77
CA GLU A 280 -16.07 -19.42 4.97
C GLU A 280 -15.45 -20.14 3.76
N ALA A 281 -16.23 -21.02 3.10
CA ALA A 281 -15.81 -21.74 1.90
C ALA A 281 -15.48 -20.85 0.68
N LEU A 282 -15.92 -19.58 0.69
CA LEU A 282 -15.64 -18.59 -0.35
C LEU A 282 -14.66 -17.50 0.12
N GLN A 283 -14.16 -17.57 1.35
CA GLN A 283 -13.16 -16.62 1.82
C GLN A 283 -11.80 -16.94 1.19
N PRO A 284 -11.08 -15.92 0.69
CA PRO A 284 -9.78 -16.15 0.07
C PRO A 284 -8.75 -16.59 1.11
N VAL A 285 -7.93 -17.59 0.75
CA VAL A 285 -6.80 -18.07 1.57
C VAL A 285 -5.57 -17.17 1.45
N TRP A 286 -5.53 -16.32 0.42
CA TRP A 286 -4.49 -15.32 0.21
C TRP A 286 -5.07 -14.03 -0.37
N VAL A 287 -4.61 -12.87 0.13
CA VAL A 287 -4.99 -11.55 -0.40
C VAL A 287 -3.75 -10.68 -0.63
N ARG A 288 -3.65 -10.07 -1.82
CA ARG A 288 -2.54 -9.17 -2.17
C ARG A 288 -2.54 -7.91 -1.31
N SER A 289 -1.37 -7.62 -0.73
CA SER A 289 -1.07 -6.36 -0.07
C SER A 289 -0.13 -5.49 -0.93
N LEU A 290 -0.32 -4.17 -0.91
CA LEU A 290 0.49 -3.22 -1.67
C LEU A 290 1.51 -2.52 -0.77
N ARG A 291 2.26 -3.30 0.01
CA ARG A 291 3.36 -2.79 0.86
C ARG A 291 4.58 -2.47 0.01
N GLU A 292 4.47 -1.43 -0.81
CA GLU A 292 5.55 -0.94 -1.64
C GLU A 292 6.51 -0.06 -0.84
N PRO A 293 7.80 -0.45 -0.70
CA PRO A 293 8.77 0.33 0.04
C PRO A 293 9.14 1.63 -0.70
N TRP A 294 9.31 2.70 0.07
CA TRP A 294 9.83 3.99 -0.38
C TRP A 294 11.01 4.40 0.50
N PRO A 295 12.07 5.03 -0.05
CA PRO A 295 12.29 5.34 -1.48
C PRO A 295 12.91 4.17 -2.26
N TRP A 296 12.64 4.13 -3.57
CA TRP A 296 13.33 3.21 -4.49
C TRP A 296 14.76 3.68 -4.75
N ARG A 297 15.69 2.74 -4.89
CA ARG A 297 17.10 3.00 -5.23
C ARG A 297 17.41 2.48 -6.63
N GLY A 298 18.30 3.17 -7.34
CA GLY A 298 18.77 2.73 -8.66
C GLY A 298 17.74 2.90 -9.78
N ILE A 299 16.78 3.80 -9.61
CA ILE A 299 15.83 4.23 -10.65
C ILE A 299 16.38 5.50 -11.34
N PRO A 300 16.44 5.54 -12.70
CA PRO A 300 16.82 6.74 -13.43
C PRO A 300 15.94 7.95 -13.12
N LEU A 301 16.52 9.15 -13.05
CA LEU A 301 15.78 10.39 -12.75
C LEU A 301 14.61 10.64 -13.73
N LEU A 302 14.76 10.25 -14.98
CA LEU A 302 13.70 10.36 -15.99
C LEU A 302 12.44 9.59 -15.58
N ARG A 303 12.58 8.40 -14.97
CA ARG A 303 11.44 7.60 -14.50
C ARG A 303 10.76 8.23 -13.30
N TRP A 304 11.53 8.87 -12.41
CA TRP A 304 10.96 9.67 -11.33
C TRP A 304 10.12 10.86 -11.84
N ARG A 305 10.61 11.56 -12.87
CA ARG A 305 9.84 12.64 -13.52
C ARG A 305 8.55 12.10 -14.15
N GLN A 306 8.61 10.93 -14.77
CA GLN A 306 7.45 10.27 -15.38
C GLN A 306 6.41 9.86 -14.32
N ALA A 307 6.85 9.20 -13.24
CA ALA A 307 5.99 8.80 -12.13
C ALA A 307 5.30 10.00 -11.46
N LEU A 308 5.97 11.16 -11.37
CA LEU A 308 5.36 12.39 -10.86
C LEU A 308 4.24 12.91 -11.77
N ARG A 309 4.42 12.86 -13.10
CA ARG A 309 3.40 13.28 -14.08
C ARG A 309 2.15 12.40 -14.02
N GLU A 310 2.31 11.11 -13.80
CA GLU A 310 1.22 10.14 -13.64
C GLU A 310 0.61 10.12 -12.23
N LEU A 311 1.01 11.05 -11.35
CA LEU A 311 0.55 11.12 -9.95
C LEU A 311 0.85 9.83 -9.14
N GLY A 312 1.89 9.08 -9.55
CA GLY A 312 2.32 7.83 -8.92
C GLY A 312 2.55 7.93 -7.41
N PRO A 313 3.25 8.96 -6.89
CA PRO A 313 3.42 9.14 -5.45
C PRO A 313 2.12 9.38 -4.68
N ILE A 314 1.13 10.06 -5.29
CA ILE A 314 -0.19 10.28 -4.69
C ILE A 314 -0.95 8.95 -4.61
N LYS A 315 -0.98 8.20 -5.72
CA LYS A 315 -1.58 6.85 -5.76
C LYS A 315 -0.92 5.94 -4.72
N TRP A 316 0.41 5.94 -4.63
CA TRP A 316 1.17 5.18 -3.65
C TRP A 316 0.81 5.57 -2.21
N ALA A 317 0.76 6.87 -1.89
CA ALA A 317 0.44 7.34 -0.54
C ALA A 317 -0.98 6.93 -0.13
N LEU A 318 -1.95 7.05 -1.03
CA LEU A 318 -3.33 6.64 -0.80
C LEU A 318 -3.43 5.12 -0.55
N LEU A 319 -2.84 4.31 -1.41
CA LEU A 319 -2.84 2.85 -1.26
C LEU A 319 -2.05 2.40 -0.02
N ARG A 320 -1.04 3.16 0.39
CA ARG A 320 -0.30 2.92 1.63
C ARG A 320 -1.21 3.09 2.84
N ILE A 321 -2.04 4.14 2.87
CA ILE A 321 -3.02 4.39 3.93
C ILE A 321 -4.05 3.24 3.97
N LEU A 322 -4.58 2.83 2.81
CA LEU A 322 -5.56 1.75 2.71
C LEU A 322 -5.02 0.37 3.13
N ASN A 323 -3.68 0.18 3.08
CA ASN A 323 -3.01 -1.04 3.56
C ASN A 323 -2.70 -1.04 5.07
N VAL A 324 -2.87 0.08 5.78
CA VAL A 324 -2.56 0.14 7.22
C VAL A 324 -3.46 -0.84 7.97
N GLY A 325 -2.84 -1.69 8.81
CA GLY A 325 -3.56 -2.70 9.61
C GLY A 325 -4.00 -3.95 8.85
N ARG A 326 -4.07 -3.92 7.51
CA ARG A 326 -4.58 -5.05 6.70
C ARG A 326 -3.79 -6.34 6.89
N ALA A 327 -2.46 -6.27 6.91
CA ALA A 327 -1.63 -7.46 7.13
C ALA A 327 -1.88 -8.11 8.51
N ALA A 328 -2.12 -7.31 9.55
CA ALA A 328 -2.43 -7.82 10.89
C ALA A 328 -3.87 -8.36 10.97
N GLU A 329 -4.80 -7.74 10.23
CA GLU A 329 -6.16 -8.25 10.08
C GLU A 329 -6.18 -9.61 9.38
N LEU A 330 -5.46 -9.76 8.26
CA LEU A 330 -5.31 -11.01 7.52
C LEU A 330 -4.68 -12.11 8.39
N ALA A 331 -3.59 -11.79 9.11
CA ALA A 331 -2.94 -12.75 9.99
C ALA A 331 -3.87 -13.28 11.10
N ARG A 332 -4.71 -12.42 11.69
CA ARG A 332 -5.72 -12.84 12.70
C ARG A 332 -6.80 -13.76 12.13
N ARG A 333 -7.04 -13.68 10.82
CA ARG A 333 -8.02 -14.51 10.09
C ARG A 333 -7.37 -15.77 9.49
N GLY A 334 -6.07 -15.98 9.67
CA GLY A 334 -5.35 -17.09 9.04
C GLY A 334 -5.16 -16.93 7.52
N VAL A 335 -5.36 -15.73 6.97
CA VAL A 335 -5.24 -15.46 5.54
C VAL A 335 -3.83 -14.98 5.21
N ALA A 336 -3.21 -15.61 4.21
CA ALA A 336 -1.85 -15.27 3.77
C ALA A 336 -1.80 -13.98 2.93
N THR A 337 -0.61 -13.38 2.82
CA THR A 337 -0.36 -12.23 1.96
C THR A 337 1.12 -12.12 1.59
N ASN A 338 1.45 -11.41 0.51
CA ASN A 338 2.83 -11.14 0.13
C ASN A 338 3.56 -10.24 1.16
N ARG A 339 4.84 -10.55 1.43
CA ARG A 339 5.69 -9.80 2.37
C ARG A 339 6.06 -8.40 1.90
N GLY A 340 6.39 -8.28 0.62
CA GLY A 340 6.71 -7.03 -0.07
C GLY A 340 5.98 -6.94 -1.40
N PHE A 341 5.90 -5.72 -1.94
CA PHE A 341 5.25 -5.46 -3.22
C PHE A 341 6.03 -4.39 -4.00
N CYS A 342 6.05 -4.46 -5.32
CA CYS A 342 6.54 -3.40 -6.21
C CYS A 342 5.69 -3.37 -7.49
N GLY A 343 5.34 -2.18 -7.97
CA GLY A 343 4.58 -1.99 -9.21
C GLY A 343 3.47 -0.94 -9.15
N VAL A 344 3.30 -0.21 -8.04
CA VAL A 344 2.32 0.90 -7.96
C VAL A 344 2.92 2.21 -8.44
N LEU A 345 4.12 2.56 -7.96
CA LEU A 345 4.74 3.87 -8.24
C LEU A 345 4.98 4.14 -9.73
N PHE A 346 5.31 3.10 -10.48
CA PHE A 346 5.62 3.16 -11.91
C PHE A 346 4.57 2.40 -12.74
N THR A 347 3.34 2.20 -12.23
CA THR A 347 2.28 1.48 -12.95
C THR A 347 2.11 2.03 -14.37
N GLY A 348 2.01 1.14 -15.35
CA GLY A 348 1.84 1.48 -16.76
C GLY A 348 3.11 1.97 -17.47
N GLN A 349 4.24 2.03 -16.75
CA GLN A 349 5.53 2.51 -17.23
C GLN A 349 6.69 1.69 -16.64
N ILE A 350 6.52 0.36 -16.63
CA ILE A 350 7.51 -0.56 -16.07
C ILE A 350 8.42 -1.01 -17.22
N ASP A 351 9.71 -0.69 -17.15
CA ASP A 351 10.73 -1.25 -18.04
C ASP A 351 11.70 -2.15 -17.27
N GLY A 352 12.69 -2.71 -17.97
CA GLY A 352 13.72 -3.53 -17.33
C GLY A 352 14.50 -2.82 -16.23
N SER A 353 14.65 -1.49 -16.26
CA SER A 353 15.30 -0.76 -15.17
C SER A 353 14.45 -0.76 -13.90
N VAL A 354 13.13 -0.57 -14.05
CA VAL A 354 12.16 -0.64 -12.94
C VAL A 354 12.08 -2.07 -12.40
N ILE A 355 11.97 -3.09 -13.25
CA ILE A 355 11.92 -4.50 -12.81
C ILE A 355 13.19 -4.89 -12.03
N ARG A 356 14.39 -4.52 -12.51
CA ARG A 356 15.65 -4.79 -11.80
C ARG A 356 15.77 -4.03 -10.48
N ALA A 357 15.24 -2.81 -10.41
CA ALA A 357 15.22 -2.04 -9.17
C ALA A 357 14.23 -2.65 -8.16
N ALA A 358 13.04 -3.05 -8.61
CA ALA A 358 12.02 -3.75 -7.83
C ALA A 358 12.58 -5.04 -7.23
N GLN A 359 13.23 -5.86 -8.05
CA GLN A 359 13.83 -7.12 -7.61
C GLN A 359 14.89 -6.86 -6.53
N ARG A 360 15.86 -5.97 -6.78
CA ARG A 360 16.89 -5.61 -5.78
C ARG A 360 16.30 -5.07 -4.48
N LEU A 361 15.20 -4.33 -4.57
CA LEU A 361 14.51 -3.76 -3.41
C LEU A 361 13.80 -4.82 -2.56
N LEU A 362 13.28 -5.88 -3.21
CA LEU A 362 12.57 -6.98 -2.56
C LEU A 362 13.48 -8.15 -2.17
N GLN A 363 14.68 -8.28 -2.75
CA GLN A 363 15.66 -9.35 -2.44
C GLN A 363 15.80 -9.64 -0.92
N PRO A 364 15.93 -8.64 -0.03
CA PRO A 364 16.11 -8.92 1.39
C PRO A 364 14.85 -9.45 2.11
N THR A 365 13.66 -9.31 1.52
CA THR A 365 12.38 -9.61 2.20
C THR A 365 11.54 -10.64 1.48
N GLY A 366 11.86 -10.94 0.22
CA GLY A 366 10.92 -11.51 -0.72
C GLY A 366 9.77 -10.55 -1.03
N GLY A 367 8.88 -11.00 -1.91
CA GLY A 367 7.68 -10.25 -2.27
C GLY A 367 7.25 -10.46 -3.71
N LEU A 368 6.39 -9.57 -4.17
CA LEU A 368 5.77 -9.63 -5.49
C LEU A 368 6.20 -8.42 -6.33
N VAL A 369 6.69 -8.67 -7.54
CA VAL A 369 6.86 -7.65 -8.58
C VAL A 369 5.71 -7.79 -9.56
N LEU A 370 4.87 -6.76 -9.62
CA LEU A 370 3.74 -6.68 -10.54
C LEU A 370 4.21 -6.22 -11.92
N ALA A 371 3.66 -6.84 -12.96
CA ALA A 371 3.75 -6.46 -14.36
C ALA A 371 2.40 -6.65 -15.08
N HIS A 372 2.30 -6.11 -16.28
CA HIS A 372 1.16 -6.17 -17.19
C HIS A 372 1.64 -6.55 -18.60
N PRO A 373 2.33 -7.69 -18.78
CA PRO A 373 2.99 -8.01 -20.04
C PRO A 373 1.98 -8.38 -21.12
N ALA A 374 2.23 -7.90 -22.34
CA ALA A 374 1.53 -8.36 -23.53
C ALA A 374 2.26 -7.95 -24.80
N GLU A 375 2.22 -8.80 -25.81
CA GLU A 375 2.77 -8.56 -27.14
C GLU A 375 1.70 -8.75 -28.22
N GLY A 376 1.96 -8.23 -29.42
CA GLY A 376 1.16 -8.57 -30.61
C GLY A 376 -0.26 -8.02 -30.59
N TRP A 377 -0.46 -6.77 -30.18
CA TRP A 377 -1.75 -6.11 -30.35
C TRP A 377 -2.02 -5.82 -31.83
N ALA A 378 -2.93 -6.60 -32.41
CA ALA A 378 -3.54 -6.35 -33.71
C ALA A 378 -5.05 -6.41 -33.55
N ALA A 379 -5.63 -5.55 -32.71
CA ALA A 379 -7.09 -5.55 -32.58
C ALA A 379 -7.76 -4.62 -33.58
N GLY A 380 -8.82 -5.13 -34.18
CA GLY A 380 -9.83 -4.31 -34.84
C GLY A 380 -10.57 -3.39 -33.86
N PRO A 381 -11.41 -2.47 -34.38
CA PRO A 381 -12.04 -1.39 -33.62
C PRO A 381 -12.90 -1.83 -32.41
N ASP A 382 -13.35 -3.09 -32.37
CA ASP A 382 -14.33 -3.60 -31.40
C ASP A 382 -13.77 -4.41 -30.22
N ALA A 383 -12.46 -4.72 -30.21
CA ALA A 383 -11.90 -5.46 -29.08
C ALA A 383 -11.94 -4.62 -27.80
N LEU A 384 -12.28 -5.27 -26.68
CA LEU A 384 -12.32 -4.67 -25.34
C LEU A 384 -13.31 -3.49 -25.18
N GLN A 385 -14.39 -3.42 -25.97
CA GLN A 385 -15.42 -2.37 -25.80
C GLN A 385 -16.01 -2.34 -24.38
N ALA A 386 -16.21 -3.50 -23.75
CA ALA A 386 -16.68 -3.61 -22.37
C ALA A 386 -15.61 -3.26 -21.32
N TYR A 387 -14.34 -3.10 -21.75
CA TYR A 387 -13.17 -2.82 -20.90
C TYR A 387 -12.47 -1.52 -21.34
N PRO A 388 -13.15 -0.36 -21.31
CA PRO A 388 -12.62 0.89 -21.84
C PRO A 388 -11.38 1.41 -21.08
N LEU A 389 -11.24 1.12 -19.80
CA LEU A 389 -10.07 1.50 -19.00
C LEU A 389 -8.89 0.63 -19.42
N SER A 390 -9.06 -0.70 -19.41
CA SER A 390 -8.02 -1.62 -19.86
C SER A 390 -7.62 -1.41 -21.32
N ARG A 391 -8.55 -1.08 -22.22
CA ARG A 391 -8.26 -0.81 -23.65
C ARG A 391 -7.18 0.25 -23.84
N ARG A 392 -7.21 1.34 -23.06
CA ARG A 392 -6.20 2.41 -23.13
C ARG A 392 -4.82 1.91 -22.70
N PHE A 393 -4.75 1.14 -21.62
CA PHE A 393 -3.51 0.56 -21.14
C PHE A 393 -3.02 -0.58 -22.03
N TYR A 394 -3.92 -1.29 -22.70
CA TYR A 394 -3.58 -2.41 -23.57
C TYR A 394 -2.94 -1.96 -24.88
N ALA A 395 -3.37 -0.82 -25.42
CA ALA A 395 -2.72 -0.17 -26.57
C ALA A 395 -1.35 0.45 -26.24
N SER A 396 -0.93 0.42 -24.97
CA SER A 396 0.33 1.02 -24.52
C SER A 396 1.53 0.18 -24.96
N PRO A 397 2.58 0.78 -25.57
CA PRO A 397 3.80 0.05 -25.92
C PRO A 397 4.55 -0.49 -24.69
N TRP A 398 4.23 0.02 -23.49
CA TRP A 398 4.82 -0.42 -22.23
C TRP A 398 4.56 -1.89 -21.93
N ARG A 399 3.41 -2.47 -22.31
CA ARG A 399 3.13 -3.90 -22.05
C ARG A 399 4.09 -4.82 -22.82
N SER A 400 4.49 -4.43 -24.03
CA SER A 400 5.50 -5.17 -24.81
C SER A 400 6.89 -5.03 -24.19
N LEU A 401 7.26 -3.82 -23.72
CA LEU A 401 8.53 -3.59 -23.02
C LEU A 401 8.60 -4.37 -21.70
N GLU A 402 7.49 -4.49 -20.98
CA GLU A 402 7.37 -5.31 -19.77
C GLU A 402 7.59 -6.79 -20.09
N ALA A 403 6.94 -7.31 -21.14
CA ALA A 403 7.10 -8.70 -21.57
C ALA A 403 8.55 -9.01 -21.97
N GLU A 404 9.17 -8.13 -22.76
CA GLU A 404 10.57 -8.28 -23.17
C GLU A 404 11.52 -8.23 -21.97
N ALA A 405 11.31 -7.27 -21.06
CA ALA A 405 12.14 -7.13 -19.87
C ALA A 405 12.05 -8.34 -18.93
N LEU A 406 10.86 -8.93 -18.78
CA LEU A 406 10.68 -10.17 -18.03
C LEU A 406 11.37 -11.35 -18.71
N MET A 407 11.24 -11.48 -20.05
CA MET A 407 11.87 -12.57 -20.80
C MET A 407 13.40 -12.50 -20.77
N ARG A 408 13.99 -11.31 -20.85
CA ARG A 408 15.44 -11.14 -20.77
C ARG A 408 16.02 -11.53 -19.41
N ARG A 409 15.20 -11.65 -18.36
CA ARG A 409 15.64 -12.07 -17.01
C ARG A 409 15.91 -13.57 -16.91
N THR A 410 15.34 -14.37 -17.80
CA THR A 410 15.45 -15.84 -17.78
C THR A 410 16.55 -16.38 -18.69
N ARG A 411 17.16 -15.50 -19.48
CA ARG A 411 18.41 -15.73 -20.23
C ARG A 411 19.59 -15.31 -19.37
#